data_AF-A0A242DGQ5-F1
#
_entry.id   AF-A0A242DGQ5-F1
#
_cell.length_a   1.000
_cell.length_b   1.000
_cell.length_c   1.000
_cell.angle_alpha   90.00
_cell.angle_beta   90.00
_cell.angle_gamma   90.00
#
_symmetry.space_group_name_H-M   'P 1'
#
loop_
_entity.id
_entity.type
_entity.pdbx_description
1 polymer ?
#
loop_
_entity_poly.entity_id
_entity_poly.type
_entity_poly.pdbx_seq_one_letter_code
_entity_poly.pdbx_strand_id
1 'polypeptide(L)'
;MGDVHVEKEIEGLNGIYKTIAQLTSLDDCLIIYQNFKGLSVTFPTKLIDSDYVKKHLRKELLREKVLNKDEIQQLAVSFDYSERQIRRFLHEEKRKIQNDTVEEDGLPYVARWLKNQNDSED
;
A
#
# COMPACT_ATOMS: atom_id res chain seq x y z
N MET A 1 39.61 -15.38 13.46
CA MET A 1 39.33 -16.83 13.57
C MET A 1 37.83 -17.14 13.56
N GLY A 2 36.94 -16.23 14.00
CA GLY A 2 35.49 -16.45 13.99
C GLY A 2 34.83 -16.45 12.59
N ASP A 3 35.26 -15.58 11.68
CA ASP A 3 34.59 -15.42 10.37
C ASP A 3 34.73 -16.63 9.43
N VAL A 4 35.86 -17.34 9.49
CA VAL A 4 36.16 -18.47 8.59
C VAL A 4 35.24 -19.67 8.83
N HIS A 5 34.74 -19.85 10.06
CA HIS A 5 33.81 -20.93 10.38
C HIS A 5 32.40 -20.63 9.84
N VAL A 6 31.97 -19.38 9.96
CA VAL A 6 30.66 -18.93 9.46
C VAL A 6 30.60 -19.01 7.93
N GLU A 7 31.68 -18.66 7.23
CA GLU A 7 31.76 -18.79 5.77
C GLU A 7 31.56 -20.24 5.30
N LYS A 8 32.20 -21.22 5.96
CA LYS A 8 32.02 -22.64 5.65
C LYS A 8 30.60 -23.14 5.93
N GLU A 9 29.97 -22.64 6.99
CA GLU A 9 28.58 -22.98 7.31
C GLU A 9 27.60 -22.43 6.26
N ILE A 10 27.84 -21.20 5.77
CA ILE A 10 27.04 -20.59 4.70
C ILE A 10 27.22 -21.34 3.38
N GLU A 11 28.41 -21.86 3.08
CA GLU A 11 28.65 -22.63 1.85
C GLU A 11 27.81 -23.89 1.73
N GLY A 12 27.49 -24.52 2.87
CA GLY A 12 26.66 -25.72 2.95
C GLY A 12 25.15 -25.47 2.85
N LEU A 13 24.71 -24.21 2.87
CA LEU A 13 23.28 -23.89 2.77
C LEU A 13 22.74 -24.14 1.36
N ASN A 14 21.48 -24.56 1.28
CA ASN A 14 20.76 -24.66 0.01
C ASN A 14 20.68 -23.28 -0.66
N GLY A 15 20.75 -23.24 -1.99
CA GLY A 15 21.03 -22.05 -2.80
C GLY A 15 20.36 -20.75 -2.33
N ILE A 16 19.03 -20.74 -2.14
CA ILE A 16 18.34 -19.50 -1.73
C ILE A 16 18.71 -19.05 -0.31
N TYR A 17 18.91 -20.00 0.62
CA TYR A 17 19.33 -19.71 1.99
C TYR A 17 20.79 -19.25 2.05
N LYS A 18 21.64 -19.78 1.17
CA LYS A 18 23.01 -19.28 0.98
C LYS A 18 22.98 -17.82 0.51
N THR A 19 22.18 -17.50 -0.50
CA THR A 19 22.02 -16.12 -0.99
C THR A 19 21.49 -15.20 0.10
N ILE A 20 20.47 -15.62 0.85
CA ILE A 20 19.92 -14.83 1.97
C ILE A 20 21.00 -14.58 3.03
N ALA A 21 21.73 -15.62 3.47
CA ALA A 21 22.76 -15.48 4.49
C ALA A 21 23.93 -14.58 4.04
N GLN A 22 24.29 -14.60 2.76
CA GLN A 22 25.30 -13.71 2.19
C GLN A 22 24.85 -12.25 2.06
N LEU A 23 23.56 -12.01 1.81
CA LEU A 23 22.99 -10.66 1.71
C LEU A 23 22.67 -10.07 3.10
N THR A 24 22.48 -10.91 4.11
CA THR A 24 22.09 -10.52 5.46
C THR A 24 23.08 -11.10 6.48
N SER A 25 22.67 -12.09 7.26
CA SER A 25 23.51 -12.85 8.19
C SER A 25 23.02 -14.30 8.27
N LEU A 26 23.83 -15.19 8.84
CA LEU A 26 23.41 -16.58 9.08
C LEU A 26 22.20 -16.63 10.03
N ASP A 27 22.20 -15.80 11.08
CA ASP A 27 21.12 -15.75 12.07
C ASP A 27 19.78 -15.32 11.45
N ASP A 28 19.79 -14.29 10.60
CA ASP A 28 18.58 -13.83 9.89
C ASP A 28 18.03 -14.91 8.94
N CYS A 29 18.93 -15.62 8.26
CA CYS A 29 18.58 -16.73 7.37
C CYS A 29 17.90 -17.87 8.15
N LEU A 30 18.39 -18.20 9.35
CA LEU A 30 17.80 -19.22 10.22
C LEU A 30 16.40 -18.80 10.70
N ILE A 31 16.18 -17.52 11.02
CA ILE A 31 14.85 -16.99 11.37
C ILE A 31 13.89 -17.18 10.20
N ILE A 32 14.31 -16.86 8.98
CA ILE A 32 13.49 -17.05 7.77
C ILE A 32 13.17 -18.53 7.56
N TYR A 33 14.17 -19.42 7.64
CA TYR A 33 13.94 -20.86 7.52
C TYR A 33 12.92 -21.38 8.53
N GLN A 34 13.04 -20.99 9.80
CA GLN A 34 12.12 -21.45 10.85
C GLN A 34 10.66 -21.05 10.58
N ASN A 35 10.42 -19.85 10.04
CA ASN A 35 9.08 -19.32 9.81
C ASN A 35 8.47 -19.74 8.47
N PHE A 36 9.29 -19.97 7.44
CA PHE A 36 8.81 -20.19 6.07
C PHE A 36 9.05 -21.60 5.51
N LYS A 37 9.77 -22.49 6.21
CA LYS A 37 10.01 -23.86 5.72
C LYS A 37 8.70 -24.60 5.44
N GLY A 38 8.63 -25.25 4.28
CA GLY A 38 7.44 -25.96 3.81
C GLY A 38 6.41 -25.08 3.07
N LEU A 39 6.61 -23.76 3.03
CA LEU A 39 5.79 -22.84 2.24
C LEU A 39 6.44 -22.54 0.88
N SER A 40 5.61 -22.25 -0.12
CA SER A 40 6.07 -21.64 -1.37
C SER A 40 5.93 -20.12 -1.24
N VAL A 41 7.06 -19.42 -1.24
CA VAL A 41 7.11 -17.95 -1.18
C VAL A 41 7.47 -17.42 -2.56
N THR A 42 6.66 -16.51 -3.08
CA THR A 42 6.95 -15.77 -4.32
C THR A 42 7.11 -14.31 -3.98
N PHE A 43 8.26 -13.72 -4.32
CA PHE A 43 8.51 -12.30 -4.09
C PHE A 43 7.85 -11.46 -5.21
N PRO A 44 6.96 -10.52 -4.86
CA PRO A 44 6.41 -9.59 -5.84
C PRO A 44 7.51 -8.72 -6.45
N THR A 45 7.28 -8.26 -7.69
CA THR A 45 8.20 -7.31 -8.35
C THR A 45 8.19 -5.93 -7.72
N LYS A 46 7.12 -5.59 -7.00
CA LYS A 46 6.94 -4.31 -6.30
C LYS A 46 7.05 -4.52 -4.81
N LEU A 47 7.95 -3.76 -4.19
CA LEU A 47 8.14 -3.79 -2.74
C LEU A 47 6.95 -3.17 -2.00
N ILE A 48 6.38 -2.10 -2.55
CA ILE A 48 5.30 -1.34 -1.91
C ILE A 48 3.97 -1.74 -2.53
N ASP A 49 3.05 -2.17 -1.67
CA ASP A 49 1.72 -2.61 -2.07
C ASP A 49 0.88 -1.50 -2.70
N SER A 50 0.11 -1.85 -3.72
CA SER A 50 -0.68 -0.86 -4.48
C SER A 50 -1.82 -0.25 -3.67
N ASP A 51 -2.39 -0.97 -2.72
CA ASP A 51 -3.48 -0.47 -1.88
C ASP A 51 -2.94 0.47 -0.81
N TYR A 52 -1.72 0.23 -0.31
CA TYR A 52 -1.01 1.21 0.52
C TYR A 52 -0.81 2.54 -0.23
N VAL A 53 -0.36 2.49 -1.49
CA VAL A 53 -0.18 3.69 -2.32
C VAL A 53 -1.51 4.41 -2.54
N LYS A 54 -2.57 3.69 -2.93
CA LYS A 54 -3.91 4.29 -3.11
C LYS A 54 -4.41 4.97 -1.83
N LYS A 55 -4.24 4.33 -0.68
CA LYS A 55 -4.61 4.90 0.63
C LYS A 55 -3.85 6.18 0.93
N HIS A 56 -2.56 6.23 0.59
CA HIS A 56 -1.76 7.46 0.73
C HIS A 56 -2.30 8.57 -0.19
N LEU A 57 -2.53 8.27 -1.47
CA LEU A 57 -3.06 9.24 -2.45
C LEU A 57 -4.45 9.75 -2.07
N ARG A 58 -5.33 8.88 -1.57
CA ARG A 58 -6.66 9.25 -1.06
C ARG A 58 -6.56 10.29 0.06
N LYS A 59 -5.61 10.13 1.00
CA LYS A 59 -5.39 11.09 2.08
C LYS A 59 -4.95 12.46 1.55
N GLU A 60 -4.09 12.51 0.54
CA GLU A 60 -3.68 13.76 -0.09
C GLU A 60 -4.86 14.45 -0.81
N LEU A 61 -5.72 13.68 -1.49
CA LEU A 61 -6.94 14.21 -2.13
C LEU A 61 -7.94 14.77 -1.12
N LEU A 62 -8.15 14.09 0.02
CA LEU A 62 -9.05 14.56 1.08
C LEU A 62 -8.55 15.83 1.79
N ARG A 63 -7.27 16.14 1.67
CA ARG A 63 -6.68 17.41 2.13
C ARG A 63 -6.81 18.53 1.09
N GLU A 64 -7.59 18.30 0.03
CA GLU A 64 -7.76 19.19 -1.11
C GLU A 64 -6.44 19.54 -1.82
N LYS A 65 -5.41 18.72 -1.64
CA LYS A 65 -4.11 18.94 -2.26
C LYS A 65 -4.17 18.57 -3.73
N VAL A 66 -3.97 19.56 -4.60
CA VAL A 66 -3.79 19.34 -6.04
C VAL A 66 -2.32 18.99 -6.29
N LEU A 67 -2.08 17.72 -6.62
CA LEU A 67 -0.72 17.25 -6.95
C LEU A 67 -0.30 17.75 -8.33
N ASN A 68 0.84 18.44 -8.39
CA ASN A 68 1.43 18.88 -9.65
C ASN A 68 2.24 17.74 -10.32
N LYS A 69 2.80 18.00 -11.50
CA LYS A 69 3.55 16.99 -12.27
C LYS A 69 4.79 16.49 -11.51
N ASP A 70 5.54 17.40 -10.90
CA ASP A 70 6.80 17.08 -10.23
C ASP A 70 6.54 16.23 -8.98
N GLU A 71 5.47 16.52 -8.24
CA GLU A 71 5.04 15.70 -7.10
C GLU A 71 4.60 14.30 -7.54
N ILE A 72 3.87 14.17 -8.66
CA ILE A 72 3.50 12.86 -9.21
C ILE A 72 4.74 12.06 -9.60
N GLN A 73 5.74 12.71 -10.19
CA GLN A 73 7.00 12.07 -10.56
C GLN A 73 7.79 11.61 -9.31
N GLN A 74 7.87 12.44 -8.28
CA GLN A 74 8.50 12.07 -7.01
C GLN A 74 7.80 10.88 -6.35
N LEU A 75 6.46 10.87 -6.33
CA LEU A 75 5.68 9.75 -5.79
C LEU A 75 5.92 8.46 -6.58
N ALA A 76 5.94 8.56 -7.91
CA ALA A 76 6.24 7.44 -8.81
C ALA A 76 7.61 6.81 -8.49
N VAL A 77 8.65 7.63 -8.35
CA VAL A 77 10.00 7.16 -7.96
C VAL A 77 9.99 6.56 -6.55
N SER A 78 9.40 7.25 -5.58
CA SER A 78 9.42 6.82 -4.16
C SER A 78 8.69 5.50 -3.92
N PHE A 79 7.62 5.24 -4.68
CA PHE A 79 6.83 4.03 -4.54
C PHE A 79 7.22 2.91 -5.52
N ASP A 80 8.21 3.15 -6.39
CA ASP A 80 8.56 2.26 -7.50
C ASP A 80 7.35 1.97 -8.42
N TYR A 81 6.61 3.01 -8.82
CA TYR A 81 5.54 2.91 -9.82
C TYR A 81 5.82 3.85 -11.00
N SER A 82 5.20 3.57 -12.15
CA SER A 82 5.21 4.55 -13.24
C SER A 82 4.29 5.73 -12.91
N GLU A 83 4.60 6.92 -13.44
CA GLU A 83 3.69 8.08 -13.35
C GLU A 83 2.30 7.74 -13.87
N ARG A 84 2.21 6.93 -14.93
CA ARG A 84 0.94 6.43 -15.47
C ARG A 84 0.11 5.68 -14.43
N GLN A 85 0.74 4.82 -13.63
CA GLN A 85 0.06 4.07 -12.56
C GLN A 85 -0.37 5.01 -11.44
N ILE A 86 0.47 5.95 -11.02
CA ILE A 86 0.11 6.94 -9.99
C ILE A 86 -1.08 7.79 -10.45
N ARG A 87 -1.07 8.30 -11.69
CA ARG A 87 -2.21 9.04 -12.28
C ARG A 87 -3.47 8.19 -12.35
N ARG A 88 -3.35 6.91 -12.70
CA ARG A 88 -4.48 5.98 -12.70
C ARG A 88 -5.07 5.82 -11.30
N PHE A 89 -4.22 5.60 -10.29
CA PHE A 89 -4.66 5.49 -8.89
C PHE A 89 -5.32 6.79 -8.39
N LEU A 90 -4.76 7.96 -8.71
CA LEU A 90 -5.39 9.25 -8.39
C LEU A 90 -6.78 9.39 -8.98
N HIS A 91 -6.96 8.98 -10.24
CA HIS A 91 -8.27 9.03 -10.89
C HIS A 91 -9.26 8.02 -10.28
N GLU A 92 -8.79 6.81 -9.95
CA GLU A 92 -9.60 5.80 -9.27
C GLU A 92 -10.09 6.30 -7.90
N GLU A 93 -9.18 6.84 -7.07
CA GLU A 93 -9.53 7.34 -5.74
C GLU A 93 -10.40 8.61 -5.80
N LYS A 94 -10.15 9.52 -6.76
CA LYS A 94 -11.03 10.68 -6.97
C LYS A 94 -12.46 10.27 -7.33
N ARG A 95 -12.63 9.23 -8.16
CA ARG A 95 -13.95 8.67 -8.50
C ARG A 95 -14.63 8.05 -7.28
N LYS A 96 -13.89 7.29 -6.46
CA LYS A 96 -14.44 6.70 -5.23
C LYS A 96 -14.93 7.77 -4.26
N ILE A 97 -14.13 8.82 -4.01
CA ILE A 97 -14.54 9.93 -3.13
C ILE A 97 -15.82 10.60 -3.65
N GLN A 98 -15.92 10.84 -4.97
CA GLN A 98 -17.12 11.42 -5.56
C GLN A 98 -18.35 10.52 -5.38
N ASN A 99 -18.21 9.22 -5.61
CA ASN A 99 -19.31 8.27 -5.40
C ASN A 99 -19.72 8.15 -3.93
N ASP A 100 -18.75 8.12 -3.01
CA ASP A 100 -19.01 8.11 -1.56
C ASP A 100 -19.80 9.36 -1.13
N THR A 101 -19.57 10.51 -1.77
CA THR A 101 -20.28 11.77 -1.47
C THR A 101 -21.69 11.79 -2.09
N VAL A 102 -21.88 11.17 -3.25
CA VAL A 102 -23.19 11.10 -3.94
C VAL A 102 -24.15 10.12 -3.25
N GLU A 103 -23.65 9.11 -2.54
CA GLU A 103 -24.49 8.21 -1.73
C GLU A 103 -25.00 8.85 -0.42
N GLU A 104 -24.52 10.04 -0.05
CA GLU A 104 -25.00 10.82 1.10
C GLU A 104 -26.12 11.83 0.75
N ASP A 105 -26.60 11.87 -0.50
CA ASP A 105 -27.68 12.77 -0.93
C ASP A 105 -29.07 12.13 -0.82
N GLY A 106 -29.49 12.01 0.43
CA GLY A 106 -30.89 11.88 0.77
C GLY A 106 -31.07 11.99 2.27
N LEU A 107 -31.57 13.13 2.75
CA LEU A 107 -32.13 13.20 4.11
C LEU A 107 -32.95 11.92 4.36
N PRO A 108 -32.68 11.18 5.46
CA PRO A 108 -33.48 10.03 5.83
C PRO A 108 -34.96 10.39 5.72
N TYR A 109 -35.82 9.47 5.30
CA TYR A 109 -37.24 9.73 5.13
C TYR A 109 -37.84 10.52 6.33
N VAL A 110 -37.40 10.20 7.54
CA VAL A 110 -37.75 10.90 8.79
C VAL A 110 -37.35 12.38 8.79
N ALA A 111 -36.16 12.73 8.32
CA ALA A 111 -35.71 14.12 8.26
C ALA A 111 -36.44 14.93 7.16
N ARG A 112 -36.85 14.28 6.06
CA ARG A 112 -37.78 14.88 5.08
C ARG A 112 -39.18 15.11 5.68
N TRP A 113 -39.67 14.16 6.48
CA TRP A 113 -40.97 14.26 7.13
C TRP A 113 -41.03 15.38 8.17
N LEU A 114 -39.99 15.52 9.01
CA LEU A 114 -39.90 16.59 10.02
C LEU A 114 -39.88 18.00 9.41
N LYS A 115 -39.17 18.18 8.28
CA LYS A 115 -39.12 19.48 7.59
C LYS A 115 -40.51 19.92 7.10
N ASN A 116 -41.29 18.97 6.57
CA ASN A 116 -42.63 19.26 6.06
C ASN A 116 -43.66 19.58 7.17
N GLN A 117 -43.44 19.10 8.40
CA GLN A 117 -44.30 19.46 9.54
C GLN A 117 -44.08 20.92 9.98
N ASN A 118 -42.84 21.40 9.94
CA ASN A 118 -42.51 22.78 10.32
C ASN A 118 -42.92 23.82 9.28
N ASP A 119 -42.98 23.45 7.99
CA ASP A 119 -43.43 24.35 6.92
C ASP A 119 -44.97 24.45 6.81
N SER A 120 -45.72 23.74 7.67
CA SER A 120 -47.19 23.70 7.69
C SER A 120 -47.84 24.53 8.80
N GLU A 121 -47.04 25.19 9.66
CA GLU A 121 -47.52 25.99 10.79
C GLU A 121 -47.44 27.51 10.59
N ASP A 122 -47.17 27.98 9.36
CA ASP A 122 -47.31 29.40 8.95
C ASP A 122 -48.61 29.67 8.16
#